data_AF-A0A9D8BBA6-F1
#
_entry.id   AF-A0A9D8BBA6-F1
#
_cell.length_a   1.000
_cell.length_b   1.000
_cell.length_c   1.000
_cell.angle_alpha   90.00
_cell.angle_beta   90.00
_cell.angle_gamma   90.00
#
_symmetry.space_group_name_H-M   'P 1'
#
loop_
_entity.id
_entity.type
_entity.pdbx_description
1 polymer ?
#
loop_
_entity_poly.entity_id
_entity_poly.type
_entity_poly.pdbx_seq_one_letter_code
_entity_poly.pdbx_strand_id
1 'polypeptide(L)'
;MQTAKRIEKLPPYLFVGITKKIAEKRAQGVDVISFGIGDPDLPTPAHIVDALCAAAHDPANHRYPETDGLPELRQAVVDWYKGRFGIKLDRDKEVLPLIGSKEGIGHMSFCLIDPGDIALVPDPGYPVYSMSTLLAGGEPYYLPLTEENGFLPDLGKIPAKVAGKARVLWINYPNNPTGAVAGMDFFKDVVAFAKKHDMAVCHDGPYTEVAFDGYRPASFLEVPGAKDVGMEFHSFSKSYNMTGWRIGMAVGNEKLINA
;
A
#
# COMPACT_ATOMS: atom_id res chain seq x y z
N MET A 1 -7.47 -24.22 25.05
CA MET A 1 -6.85 -22.91 24.75
C MET A 1 -7.76 -22.20 23.77
N GLN A 2 -8.21 -20.97 24.07
CA GLN A 2 -9.05 -20.17 23.18
C GLN A 2 -8.20 -19.06 22.55
N THR A 3 -8.31 -18.88 21.23
CA THR A 3 -7.66 -17.78 20.51
C THR A 3 -8.47 -16.48 20.65
N ALA A 4 -7.87 -15.33 20.38
CA ALA A 4 -8.61 -14.08 20.37
C ALA A 4 -9.66 -14.05 19.25
N LYS A 5 -10.84 -13.48 19.52
CA LYS A 5 -11.96 -13.39 18.54
C LYS A 5 -11.57 -12.76 17.20
N ARG A 6 -10.65 -11.80 17.21
CA ARG A 6 -10.14 -11.15 15.99
C ARG A 6 -9.40 -12.12 15.06
N ILE A 7 -8.77 -13.17 15.62
CA ILE A 7 -8.11 -14.23 14.86
C ILE A 7 -9.14 -15.17 14.25
N GLU A 8 -10.22 -15.47 14.96
CA GLU A 8 -11.30 -16.34 14.49
C GLU A 8 -12.08 -15.72 13.31
N LYS A 9 -12.10 -14.39 13.22
CA LYS A 9 -12.73 -13.65 12.11
C LYS A 9 -11.88 -13.61 10.82
N LEU A 10 -10.61 -13.99 10.86
CA LEU A 10 -9.75 -13.87 9.69
C LEU A 10 -10.07 -14.94 8.65
N PRO A 11 -10.28 -14.56 7.38
CA PRO A 11 -10.44 -15.54 6.32
C PRO A 11 -9.11 -16.26 6.05
N PRO A 12 -9.15 -17.49 5.47
CA PRO A 12 -7.94 -18.17 5.02
C PRO A 12 -7.14 -17.30 4.05
N TYR A 13 -5.82 -17.24 4.23
CA TYR A 13 -4.96 -16.47 3.34
C TYR A 13 -4.78 -17.20 2.00
N LEU A 14 -5.34 -16.62 0.93
CA LEU A 14 -5.40 -17.21 -0.41
C LEU A 14 -4.04 -17.75 -0.91
N PHE A 15 -2.97 -16.97 -0.74
CA PHE A 15 -1.64 -17.33 -1.25
C PHE A 15 -1.06 -18.59 -0.59
N VAL A 16 -1.39 -18.88 0.67
CA VAL A 16 -0.98 -20.13 1.32
C VAL A 16 -1.62 -21.33 0.63
N GLY A 17 -2.89 -21.21 0.25
CA GLY A 17 -3.59 -22.25 -0.51
C GLY A 17 -2.98 -22.48 -1.91
N ILE A 18 -2.60 -21.40 -2.60
CA ILE A 18 -1.93 -21.48 -3.91
C ILE A 18 -0.56 -22.16 -3.78
N THR A 19 0.27 -21.72 -2.83
CA THR A 19 1.61 -22.30 -2.60
C THR A 19 1.53 -23.79 -2.26
N LYS A 20 0.56 -24.19 -1.42
CA LYS A 20 0.34 -25.61 -1.08
C LYS A 20 0.00 -26.44 -2.31
N LYS A 21 -0.93 -25.98 -3.15
CA LYS A 21 -1.32 -26.68 -4.40
C LYS A 21 -0.16 -26.80 -5.38
N ILE A 22 0.67 -25.76 -5.52
CA ILE A 22 1.88 -25.79 -6.35
C ILE A 22 2.86 -26.85 -5.85
N ALA A 23 3.12 -26.88 -4.54
CA ALA A 23 4.03 -27.85 -3.92
C ALA A 23 3.54 -29.30 -4.11
N GLU A 24 2.24 -29.55 -3.90
CA GLU A 24 1.62 -30.86 -4.10
C GLU A 24 1.75 -31.35 -5.56
N LYS A 25 1.56 -30.45 -6.54
CA LYS A 25 1.71 -30.79 -7.96
C LYS A 25 3.15 -31.08 -8.35
N ARG A 26 4.11 -30.27 -7.87
CA ARG A 26 5.54 -30.54 -8.08
C ARG A 26 5.98 -31.88 -7.48
N ALA A 27 5.46 -32.23 -6.29
CA ALA A 27 5.72 -33.52 -5.67
C ALA A 27 5.17 -34.71 -6.47
N GLN A 28 4.18 -34.49 -7.34
CA GLN A 28 3.65 -35.48 -8.29
C GLN A 28 4.47 -35.55 -9.60
N GLY A 29 5.57 -34.81 -9.71
CA GLY A 29 6.38 -34.74 -10.94
C GLY A 29 5.77 -33.86 -12.03
N VAL A 30 4.74 -33.05 -11.71
CA VAL A 30 4.14 -32.12 -12.66
C VAL A 30 5.03 -30.90 -12.80
N ASP A 31 5.34 -30.52 -14.04
CA ASP A 31 5.94 -29.22 -14.36
C ASP A 31 4.88 -28.12 -14.22
N VAL A 32 5.09 -27.21 -13.27
CA VAL A 32 4.11 -26.19 -12.89
C VAL A 32 4.61 -24.81 -13.31
N ILE A 33 3.94 -24.23 -14.31
CA ILE A 33 4.06 -22.82 -14.68
C ILE A 33 3.09 -22.03 -13.80
N SER A 34 3.60 -21.10 -12.98
CA SER A 34 2.80 -20.37 -12.00
C SER A 34 2.71 -18.89 -12.35
N PHE A 35 1.49 -18.40 -12.50
CA PHE A 35 1.15 -16.96 -12.55
C PHE A 35 0.51 -16.47 -11.24
N GLY A 36 0.64 -17.24 -10.14
CA GLY A 36 -0.13 -17.02 -8.91
C GLY A 36 0.48 -16.01 -7.93
N ILE A 37 1.70 -15.53 -8.15
CA ILE A 37 2.40 -14.59 -7.25
C ILE A 37 3.04 -13.50 -8.11
N GLY A 38 2.73 -12.23 -7.80
CA GLY A 38 3.34 -11.07 -8.45
C GLY A 38 4.74 -10.75 -7.92
N ASP A 39 5.66 -11.71 -8.01
CA ASP A 39 7.08 -11.53 -7.68
C ASP A 39 7.86 -11.34 -8.98
N PRO A 40 8.65 -10.25 -9.15
CA PRO A 40 9.49 -10.08 -10.33
C PRO A 40 10.49 -11.24 -10.47
N ASP A 41 10.70 -11.70 -11.70
CA ASP A 41 11.61 -12.79 -12.06
C ASP A 41 13.04 -12.32 -12.37
N LEU A 42 13.22 -11.01 -12.57
CA LEU A 42 14.51 -10.37 -12.77
C LEU A 42 15.23 -10.11 -11.43
N PRO A 43 16.58 -10.15 -11.40
CA PRO A 43 17.33 -9.82 -10.18
C PRO A 43 17.21 -8.35 -9.82
N THR A 44 17.50 -8.04 -8.55
CA THR A 44 17.73 -6.66 -8.10
C THR A 44 18.90 -6.04 -8.89
N PRO A 45 18.80 -4.78 -9.37
CA PRO A 45 19.88 -4.09 -10.07
C PRO A 45 21.22 -4.14 -9.31
N ALA A 46 22.31 -4.44 -10.02
CA ALA A 46 23.63 -4.69 -9.43
C ALA A 46 24.12 -3.55 -8.52
N HIS A 47 23.93 -2.29 -8.93
CA HIS A 47 24.36 -1.14 -8.13
C HIS A 47 23.70 -1.07 -6.73
N ILE A 48 22.50 -1.64 -6.55
CA ILE A 48 21.82 -1.72 -5.25
C ILE A 48 22.46 -2.83 -4.40
N VAL A 49 22.77 -3.96 -5.02
CA VAL A 49 23.49 -5.07 -4.37
C VAL A 49 24.86 -4.60 -3.90
N ASP A 50 25.60 -3.92 -4.76
CA ASP A 50 26.92 -3.37 -4.46
C ASP A 50 26.85 -2.35 -3.31
N ALA A 51 25.84 -1.48 -3.29
CA ALA A 51 25.61 -0.52 -2.21
C ALA A 51 25.33 -1.22 -0.87
N LEU A 52 24.52 -2.29 -0.85
CA LEU A 52 24.32 -3.09 0.36
C LEU A 52 25.63 -3.73 0.82
N CYS A 53 26.38 -4.34 -0.09
CA CYS A 53 27.66 -4.97 0.25
C CYS A 53 28.65 -3.96 0.83
N ALA A 54 28.73 -2.76 0.28
CA ALA A 54 29.55 -1.68 0.84
C ALA A 54 29.05 -1.27 2.23
N ALA A 55 27.75 -1.03 2.39
CA ALA A 55 27.15 -0.63 3.66
C ALA A 55 27.31 -1.68 4.77
N ALA A 56 27.27 -2.97 4.43
CA ALA A 56 27.44 -4.06 5.38
C ALA A 56 28.86 -4.13 5.98
N HIS A 57 29.87 -3.63 5.27
CA HIS A 57 31.24 -3.55 5.78
C HIS A 57 31.47 -2.38 6.74
N ASP A 58 30.54 -1.42 6.83
CA ASP A 58 30.63 -0.32 7.78
C ASP A 58 30.11 -0.75 9.17
N PRO A 59 30.95 -0.81 10.21
CA PRO A 59 30.51 -1.20 11.56
C PRO A 59 29.49 -0.25 12.19
N ALA A 60 29.36 0.99 11.70
CA ALA A 60 28.33 1.93 12.16
C ALA A 60 26.92 1.38 11.87
N ASN A 61 26.74 0.67 10.75
CA ASN A 61 25.47 0.10 10.33
C ASN A 61 25.07 -1.17 11.10
N HIS A 62 25.92 -1.67 12.00
CA HIS A 62 25.62 -2.84 12.83
C HIS A 62 24.88 -2.47 14.12
N ARG A 63 24.78 -1.17 14.41
CA ARG A 63 24.11 -0.63 15.61
C ARG A 63 22.64 -0.39 15.34
N TYR A 64 21.88 -0.08 16.40
CA TYR A 64 20.49 0.34 16.24
C TYR A 64 20.40 1.56 15.31
N PRO A 65 19.50 1.53 14.31
CA PRO A 65 19.25 2.70 13.47
C PRO A 65 18.52 3.78 14.27
N GLU A 66 18.45 4.98 13.70
CA GLU A 66 17.52 6.01 14.18
C GLU A 66 16.08 5.49 14.10
N THR A 67 15.26 5.83 15.10
CA THR A 67 13.85 5.38 15.20
C THR A 67 13.04 5.73 13.95
N ASP A 68 13.26 6.93 13.40
CA ASP A 68 12.53 7.44 12.23
C ASP A 68 13.16 7.00 10.90
N GLY A 69 14.21 6.16 10.97
CA GLY A 69 15.02 5.76 9.83
C GLY A 69 16.04 6.82 9.39
N LEU A 70 17.00 6.39 8.57
CA LEU A 70 18.14 7.21 8.16
C LEU A 70 17.69 8.53 7.49
N PRO A 71 18.21 9.69 7.93
CA PRO A 71 17.90 10.98 7.32
C PRO A 71 18.16 11.03 5.82
N GLU A 72 19.21 10.34 5.34
CA GLU A 72 19.57 10.28 3.94
C GLU A 72 18.52 9.52 3.12
N LEU A 73 17.96 8.44 3.66
CA LEU A 73 16.88 7.69 3.01
C LEU A 73 15.63 8.56 2.91
N ARG A 74 15.25 9.24 4.01
CA ARG A 74 14.09 10.13 4.01
C ARG A 74 14.28 11.28 3.01
N GLN A 75 15.48 11.85 2.93
CA GLN A 75 15.80 12.89 1.94
C GLN A 75 15.71 12.37 0.50
N ALA A 76 16.22 11.16 0.24
CA ALA A 76 16.11 10.54 -1.09
C ALA A 76 14.66 10.33 -1.52
N VAL A 77 13.76 10.01 -0.57
CA VAL A 77 12.32 9.93 -0.82
C VAL A 77 11.75 11.30 -1.19
N VAL A 78 12.08 12.36 -0.45
CA VAL A 78 11.67 13.74 -0.77
C VAL A 78 12.11 14.14 -2.17
N ASP A 79 13.38 13.88 -2.51
CA ASP A 79 13.95 14.24 -3.81
C ASP A 79 13.30 13.45 -4.95
N TRP A 80 13.02 12.16 -4.73
CA TRP A 80 12.31 11.33 -5.70
C TRP A 80 10.87 11.82 -5.93
N TYR A 81 10.09 12.10 -4.88
CA TYR A 81 8.73 12.62 -5.03
C TYR A 81 8.71 13.98 -5.74
N LYS A 82 9.66 14.86 -5.42
CA LYS A 82 9.81 16.15 -6.09
C LYS A 82 10.15 16.00 -7.57
N GLY A 83 11.07 15.10 -7.91
CA GLY A 83 11.47 14.86 -9.30
C GLY A 83 10.41 14.12 -10.13
N ARG A 84 9.78 13.10 -9.55
CA ARG A 84 8.86 12.19 -10.24
C ARG A 84 7.44 12.74 -10.36
N PHE A 85 6.98 13.48 -9.37
CA PHE A 85 5.60 13.97 -9.26
C PHE A 85 5.49 15.48 -9.03
N GLY A 86 6.61 16.19 -8.81
CA GLY A 86 6.57 17.62 -8.47
C GLY A 86 6.11 17.91 -7.04
N ILE A 87 5.99 16.88 -6.19
CA ILE A 87 5.46 17.01 -4.83
C ILE A 87 6.56 17.44 -3.87
N LYS A 88 6.28 18.45 -3.05
CA LYS A 88 7.15 18.87 -1.95
C LYS A 88 6.72 18.19 -0.67
N LEU A 89 7.67 17.51 -0.04
CA LEU A 89 7.51 16.83 1.24
C LEU A 89 8.48 17.41 2.26
N ASP A 90 8.04 17.51 3.51
CA ASP A 90 8.91 17.70 4.66
C ASP A 90 9.48 16.34 5.09
N ARG A 91 10.81 16.22 5.04
CA ARG A 91 11.53 14.98 5.33
C ARG A 91 11.27 14.44 6.74
N ASP A 92 11.11 15.34 7.70
CA ASP A 92 11.05 14.99 9.12
C ASP A 92 9.60 14.81 9.61
N LYS A 93 8.61 15.17 8.78
CA LYS A 93 7.19 15.18 9.16
C LYS A 93 6.28 14.41 8.22
N GLU A 94 6.63 14.32 6.94
CA GLU A 94 5.77 13.80 5.88
C GLU A 94 6.36 12.54 5.23
N VAL A 95 7.40 11.93 5.81
CA VAL A 95 8.10 10.75 5.26
C VAL A 95 8.43 9.75 6.37
N LEU A 96 7.99 8.51 6.19
CA LEU A 96 8.28 7.38 7.07
C LEU A 96 8.79 6.17 6.27
N PRO A 97 10.06 5.74 6.46
CA PRO A 97 10.56 4.47 5.94
C PRO A 97 9.85 3.28 6.60
N LEU A 98 9.56 2.23 5.83
CA LEU A 98 8.80 1.05 6.27
C LEU A 98 9.54 -0.25 5.96
N ILE A 99 9.23 -1.32 6.71
CA ILE A 99 9.73 -2.70 6.46
C ILE A 99 8.91 -3.34 5.31
N GLY A 100 8.90 -2.65 4.18
CA GLY A 100 8.00 -2.84 3.05
C GLY A 100 6.60 -2.25 3.32
N SER A 101 5.95 -1.75 2.26
CA SER A 101 4.67 -1.03 2.40
C SER A 101 3.56 -1.83 3.10
N LYS A 102 3.57 -3.17 2.97
CA LYS A 102 2.61 -4.06 3.65
C LYS A 102 2.58 -3.86 5.18
N GLU A 103 3.72 -3.54 5.78
CA GLU A 103 3.81 -3.31 7.23
C GLU A 103 3.06 -2.03 7.60
N GLY A 104 3.39 -0.89 7.01
CA GLY A 104 2.63 0.36 7.21
C GLY A 104 1.14 0.25 6.86
N ILE A 105 0.79 -0.41 5.74
CA ILE A 105 -0.62 -0.66 5.36
C ILE A 105 -1.36 -1.44 6.45
N GLY A 106 -0.72 -2.48 7.00
CA GLY A 106 -1.30 -3.28 8.07
C GLY A 106 -1.43 -2.51 9.38
N HIS A 107 -0.42 -1.70 9.72
CA HIS A 107 -0.43 -0.89 10.94
C HIS A 107 -1.43 0.25 10.89
N MET A 108 -1.68 0.83 9.72
CA MET A 108 -2.57 1.98 9.59
C MET A 108 -3.99 1.72 10.10
N SER A 109 -4.49 0.48 9.96
CA SER A 109 -5.77 0.10 10.54
C SER A 109 -5.79 0.23 12.06
N PHE A 110 -4.68 -0.05 12.76
CA PHE A 110 -4.61 0.12 14.21
C PHE A 110 -4.57 1.58 14.67
N CYS A 111 -4.15 2.51 13.81
CA CYS A 111 -4.15 3.93 14.17
C CYS A 111 -5.47 4.63 13.81
N LEU A 112 -6.26 4.08 12.88
CA LEU A 112 -7.47 4.74 12.36
C LEU A 112 -8.80 4.06 12.71
N ILE A 113 -8.78 2.80 13.14
CA ILE A 113 -10.00 1.99 13.30
C ILE A 113 -10.18 1.60 14.76
N ASP A 114 -11.29 2.03 15.35
CA ASP A 114 -11.82 1.47 16.59
C ASP A 114 -12.90 0.40 16.33
N PRO A 115 -13.25 -0.42 17.33
CA PRO A 115 -14.37 -1.35 17.22
C PRO A 115 -15.68 -0.66 16.82
N GLY A 116 -16.24 -1.07 15.68
CA GLY A 116 -17.49 -0.52 15.12
C GLY A 116 -17.31 0.58 14.07
N ASP A 117 -16.07 1.04 13.84
CA ASP A 117 -15.72 1.85 12.68
C ASP A 117 -15.65 1.01 11.40
N ILE A 118 -15.70 1.71 10.26
CA ILE A 118 -15.69 1.10 8.93
C ILE A 118 -14.42 1.51 8.16
N ALA A 119 -13.84 0.55 7.44
CA ALA A 119 -12.88 0.83 6.38
C ALA A 119 -13.53 0.60 5.02
N LEU A 120 -13.42 1.56 4.10
CA LEU A 120 -13.85 1.39 2.72
C LEU A 120 -12.72 0.70 1.94
N VAL A 121 -13.00 -0.50 1.41
CA VAL A 121 -11.98 -1.39 0.81
C VAL A 121 -12.43 -1.79 -0.59
N PRO A 122 -11.56 -1.72 -1.62
CA PRO A 122 -11.91 -2.16 -2.97
C PRO A 122 -12.14 -3.68 -3.03
N ASP A 123 -13.08 -4.12 -3.88
CA ASP A 123 -13.31 -5.52 -4.23
C ASP A 123 -13.50 -5.69 -5.75
N PRO A 124 -12.59 -6.37 -6.47
CA PRO A 124 -11.38 -7.01 -5.96
C PRO A 124 -10.36 -5.99 -5.43
N GLY A 125 -9.54 -6.43 -4.47
CA GLY A 125 -8.50 -5.59 -3.87
C GLY A 125 -7.48 -6.39 -3.09
N TYR A 126 -6.39 -5.73 -2.70
CA TYR A 126 -5.32 -6.37 -1.94
C TYR A 126 -5.83 -6.80 -0.54
N PRO A 127 -5.71 -8.09 -0.15
CA PRO A 127 -6.39 -8.60 1.06
C PRO A 127 -5.98 -7.95 2.38
N VAL A 128 -4.82 -7.29 2.44
CA VAL A 128 -4.31 -6.71 3.69
C VAL A 128 -5.19 -5.57 4.19
N TYR A 129 -5.85 -4.82 3.30
CA TYR A 129 -6.75 -3.73 3.68
C TYR A 129 -7.90 -4.24 4.56
N SER A 130 -8.62 -5.28 4.12
CA SER A 130 -9.72 -5.86 4.89
C SER A 130 -9.24 -6.69 6.08
N MET A 131 -8.15 -7.46 5.94
CA MET A 131 -7.62 -8.27 7.03
C MET A 131 -7.12 -7.43 8.20
N SER A 132 -6.42 -6.32 7.94
CA SER A 132 -5.95 -5.41 8.99
C SER A 132 -7.10 -4.67 9.67
N THR A 133 -8.15 -4.30 8.92
CA THR A 133 -9.38 -3.73 9.47
C THR A 133 -10.03 -4.68 10.48
N LEU A 134 -10.17 -5.96 10.14
CA LEU A 134 -10.72 -6.99 11.03
C LEU A 134 -9.85 -7.20 12.27
N LEU A 135 -8.52 -7.13 12.12
CA LEU A 135 -7.57 -7.23 13.23
C LEU A 135 -7.65 -6.05 14.21
N ALA A 136 -7.91 -4.84 13.70
CA ALA A 136 -8.16 -3.65 14.52
C ALA A 136 -9.54 -3.71 15.22
N GLY A 137 -10.47 -4.52 14.71
CA GLY A 137 -11.81 -4.71 15.28
C GLY A 137 -12.91 -3.93 14.56
N GLY A 138 -12.58 -3.24 13.48
CA GLY A 138 -13.55 -2.62 12.58
C GLY A 138 -14.12 -3.60 11.56
N GLU A 139 -14.95 -3.06 10.67
CA GLU A 139 -15.65 -3.84 9.65
C GLU A 139 -15.34 -3.28 8.24
N PRO A 140 -14.85 -4.10 7.30
CA PRO A 140 -14.64 -3.66 5.93
C PRO A 140 -15.99 -3.50 5.22
N TYR A 141 -16.16 -2.37 4.53
CA TYR A 141 -17.22 -2.15 3.56
C TYR A 141 -16.63 -2.19 2.16
N TYR A 142 -17.01 -3.20 1.39
CA TYR A 142 -16.43 -3.47 0.09
C TYR A 142 -17.01 -2.56 -1.00
N LEU A 143 -16.12 -1.94 -1.78
CA LEU A 143 -16.42 -1.09 -2.91
C LEU A 143 -16.24 -1.90 -4.20
N PRO A 144 -17.32 -2.22 -4.93
CA PRO A 144 -17.23 -3.01 -6.15
C PRO A 144 -16.41 -2.29 -7.23
N LEU A 145 -15.32 -2.91 -7.67
CA LEU A 145 -14.54 -2.53 -8.84
C LEU A 145 -14.93 -3.48 -9.96
N THR A 146 -15.70 -2.99 -10.93
CA THR A 146 -16.23 -3.82 -12.02
C THR A 146 -15.66 -3.36 -13.35
N GLU A 147 -15.71 -4.21 -14.37
CA GLU A 147 -15.23 -3.83 -15.69
C GLU A 147 -16.02 -2.62 -16.24
N GLU A 148 -17.33 -2.57 -15.96
CA GLU A 148 -18.22 -1.49 -16.43
C GLU A 148 -17.87 -0.12 -15.85
N ASN A 149 -17.26 -0.06 -14.66
CA ASN A 149 -16.80 1.19 -14.06
C ASN A 149 -15.29 1.43 -14.25
N GLY A 150 -14.64 0.67 -15.14
CA GLY A 150 -13.21 0.75 -15.37
C GLY A 150 -12.39 0.38 -14.13
N PHE A 151 -12.97 -0.41 -13.23
CA PHE A 151 -12.43 -0.76 -11.92
C PHE A 151 -12.14 0.45 -11.01
N LEU A 152 -12.94 1.52 -11.12
CA LEU A 152 -12.92 2.66 -10.21
C LEU A 152 -14.12 2.60 -9.25
N PRO A 153 -13.96 2.83 -7.94
CA PRO A 153 -15.07 2.79 -7.01
C PRO A 153 -16.05 3.95 -7.26
N ASP A 154 -17.33 3.64 -7.27
CA ASP A 154 -18.40 4.64 -7.35
C ASP A 154 -18.70 5.19 -5.95
N LEU A 155 -18.02 6.29 -5.60
CA LEU A 155 -18.15 6.94 -4.29
C LEU A 155 -19.58 7.46 -4.01
N GLY A 156 -20.35 7.75 -5.07
CA GLY A 156 -21.74 8.22 -4.97
C GLY A 156 -22.71 7.12 -4.52
N LYS A 157 -22.36 5.84 -4.71
CA LYS A 157 -23.15 4.69 -4.27
C LYS A 157 -22.93 4.31 -2.81
N ILE A 158 -21.96 4.91 -2.13
CA ILE A 158 -21.68 4.61 -0.72
C ILE A 158 -22.83 5.17 0.15
N PRO A 159 -23.54 4.33 0.92
CA PRO A 159 -24.65 4.79 1.75
C PRO A 159 -24.18 5.81 2.80
N ALA A 160 -24.96 6.87 3.02
CA ALA A 160 -24.58 7.94 3.96
C ALA A 160 -24.25 7.43 5.38
N LYS A 161 -24.97 6.40 5.85
CA LYS A 161 -24.71 5.75 7.15
C LYS A 161 -23.34 5.05 7.21
N VAL A 162 -22.91 4.49 6.08
CA VAL A 162 -21.59 3.85 5.95
C VAL A 162 -20.51 4.94 5.89
N ALA A 163 -20.69 5.93 5.03
CA ALA A 163 -19.75 7.04 4.89
C ALA A 163 -19.54 7.81 6.22
N GLY A 164 -20.59 8.01 7.01
CA GLY A 164 -20.49 8.66 8.33
C GLY A 164 -19.80 7.84 9.43
N LYS A 165 -19.52 6.55 9.19
CA LYS A 165 -18.73 5.67 10.07
C LYS A 165 -17.37 5.29 9.49
N ALA A 166 -17.12 5.65 8.24
CA ALA A 166 -15.89 5.31 7.56
C ALA A 166 -14.75 6.16 8.11
N ARG A 167 -13.63 5.54 8.47
CA ARG A 167 -12.42 6.24 8.94
C ARG A 167 -11.31 6.27 7.91
N VAL A 168 -11.29 5.29 7.01
CA VAL A 168 -10.29 5.17 5.97
C VAL A 168 -10.90 4.70 4.67
N LEU A 169 -10.47 5.30 3.57
CA LEU A 169 -10.66 4.84 2.20
C LEU A 169 -9.35 4.32 1.65
N TRP A 170 -9.31 3.02 1.32
CA TRP A 170 -8.21 2.41 0.60
C TRP A 170 -8.42 2.54 -0.90
N ILE A 171 -7.39 3.01 -1.61
CA ILE A 171 -7.33 3.01 -3.07
C ILE A 171 -5.97 2.48 -3.53
N ASN A 172 -5.91 1.83 -4.69
CA ASN A 172 -4.68 1.25 -5.22
C ASN A 172 -4.67 1.38 -6.75
N TYR A 173 -3.87 2.31 -7.27
CA TYR A 173 -3.72 2.56 -8.70
C TYR A 173 -2.27 2.91 -9.06
N PRO A 174 -1.63 2.23 -10.03
CA PRO A 174 -2.13 1.10 -10.80
C PRO A 174 -2.54 -0.09 -9.92
N ASN A 175 -3.65 -0.73 -10.30
CA ASN A 175 -4.39 -1.63 -9.42
C ASN A 175 -3.88 -3.07 -9.45
N ASN A 176 -3.82 -3.69 -8.28
CA ASN A 176 -3.73 -5.13 -8.10
C ASN A 176 -5.07 -5.64 -7.51
N PRO A 177 -5.79 -6.54 -8.19
CA PRO A 177 -5.32 -7.40 -9.29
C PRO A 177 -5.68 -6.96 -10.71
N THR A 178 -6.41 -5.85 -10.90
CA THR A 178 -7.08 -5.59 -12.20
C THR A 178 -6.18 -4.98 -13.26
N GLY A 179 -5.04 -4.40 -12.87
CA GLY A 179 -4.18 -3.62 -13.75
C GLY A 179 -4.76 -2.24 -14.12
N ALA A 180 -5.95 -1.90 -13.61
CA ALA A 180 -6.60 -0.64 -13.91
C ALA A 180 -5.81 0.57 -13.39
N VAL A 181 -6.03 1.70 -14.02
CA VAL A 181 -5.35 2.97 -13.73
C VAL A 181 -6.36 4.03 -13.35
N ALA A 182 -5.92 5.02 -12.57
CA ALA A 182 -6.76 6.15 -12.17
C ALA A 182 -6.25 7.45 -12.79
N GLY A 183 -7.18 8.30 -13.22
CA GLY A 183 -6.88 9.65 -13.67
C GLY A 183 -6.94 10.68 -12.54
N MET A 184 -6.45 11.88 -12.81
CA MET A 184 -6.44 12.98 -11.84
C MET A 184 -7.84 13.38 -11.36
N ASP A 185 -8.86 13.26 -12.22
CA ASP A 185 -10.25 13.58 -11.85
C ASP A 185 -10.80 12.62 -10.81
N PHE A 186 -10.48 11.32 -10.90
CA PHE A 186 -10.83 10.36 -9.86
C PHE A 186 -10.19 10.73 -8.50
N PHE A 187 -8.91 11.10 -8.50
CA PHE A 187 -8.25 11.53 -7.26
C PHE A 187 -8.86 12.83 -6.70
N LYS A 188 -9.31 13.76 -7.54
CA LYS A 188 -10.07 14.95 -7.08
C LYS A 188 -11.38 14.56 -6.39
N ASP A 189 -12.11 13.62 -6.98
CA ASP A 189 -13.37 13.12 -6.39
C ASP A 189 -13.11 12.41 -5.05
N VAL A 190 -12.02 11.63 -4.96
CA VAL A 190 -11.56 11.01 -3.70
C VAL A 190 -11.24 12.06 -2.65
N VAL A 191 -10.48 13.10 -2.97
CA VAL A 191 -10.17 14.20 -2.02
C VAL A 191 -11.45 14.89 -1.55
N ALA A 192 -12.36 15.22 -2.48
CA ALA A 192 -13.62 15.88 -2.15
C ALA A 192 -14.49 15.01 -1.24
N PHE A 193 -14.60 13.71 -1.54
CA PHE A 193 -15.33 12.75 -0.72
C PHE A 193 -14.72 12.62 0.68
N ALA A 194 -13.40 12.49 0.77
CA ALA A 194 -12.70 12.35 2.04
C ALA A 194 -12.87 13.57 2.94
N LYS A 195 -12.74 14.78 2.37
CA LYS A 195 -12.98 16.05 3.10
C LYS A 195 -14.42 16.17 3.60
N LYS A 196 -15.40 15.77 2.79
CA LYS A 196 -16.83 15.83 3.16
C LYS A 196 -17.17 14.94 4.36
N HIS A 197 -16.46 13.82 4.50
CA HIS A 197 -16.77 12.79 5.49
C HIS A 197 -15.76 12.67 6.63
N ASP A 198 -14.75 13.55 6.67
CA ASP A 198 -13.68 13.55 7.67
C ASP A 198 -13.03 12.16 7.81
N MET A 199 -12.57 11.62 6.68
CA MET A 199 -11.92 10.31 6.60
C MET A 199 -10.52 10.41 6.01
N ALA A 200 -9.65 9.49 6.42
CA ALA A 200 -8.33 9.35 5.84
C ALA A 200 -8.41 8.68 4.46
N VAL A 201 -7.51 9.04 3.55
CA VAL A 201 -7.26 8.34 2.29
C VAL A 201 -5.89 7.68 2.36
N CYS A 202 -5.86 6.37 2.15
CA CYS A 202 -4.63 5.60 2.05
C CYS A 202 -4.49 5.08 0.62
N HIS A 203 -3.60 5.72 -0.15
CA HIS A 203 -3.28 5.29 -1.50
C HIS A 203 -2.09 4.31 -1.48
N ASP A 204 -2.31 3.06 -1.86
CA ASP A 204 -1.24 2.09 -2.06
C ASP A 204 -0.76 2.18 -3.50
N GLY A 205 0.43 2.73 -3.73
CA GLY A 205 1.00 2.97 -5.06
C GLY A 205 2.27 2.18 -5.35
N PRO A 206 2.36 0.86 -5.14
CA PRO A 206 3.61 0.12 -5.32
C PRO A 206 3.95 -0.09 -6.81
N TYR A 207 3.03 0.24 -7.72
CA TYR A 207 3.14 0.05 -9.16
C TYR A 207 3.30 1.36 -9.94
N THR A 208 3.60 2.49 -9.30
CA THR A 208 3.68 3.81 -10.00
C THR A 208 4.83 3.91 -11.02
N GLU A 209 5.77 2.97 -10.97
CA GLU A 209 6.86 2.81 -11.94
C GLU A 209 6.66 1.60 -12.88
N VAL A 210 5.53 0.88 -12.76
CA VAL A 210 5.16 -0.24 -13.63
C VAL A 210 4.02 0.24 -14.54
N ALA A 211 4.39 0.83 -15.67
CA ALA A 211 3.44 1.43 -16.60
C ALA A 211 3.83 1.16 -18.05
N PHE A 212 2.84 1.22 -18.94
CA PHE A 212 2.93 0.84 -20.34
C PHE A 212 2.37 1.94 -21.24
N ASP A 213 2.66 1.88 -22.54
CA ASP A 213 2.00 2.68 -23.58
C ASP A 213 2.06 4.20 -23.37
N GLY A 214 3.13 4.70 -22.75
CA GLY A 214 3.31 6.11 -22.45
C GLY A 214 2.45 6.63 -21.29
N TYR A 215 1.65 5.76 -20.65
CA TYR A 215 0.99 6.10 -19.39
C TYR A 215 2.04 6.39 -18.32
N ARG A 216 1.87 7.51 -17.64
CA ARG A 216 2.69 7.88 -16.50
C ARG A 216 1.78 7.94 -15.28
N PRO A 217 1.88 6.98 -14.34
CA PRO A 217 1.07 6.98 -13.14
C PRO A 217 1.21 8.30 -12.38
N ALA A 218 0.06 8.84 -11.99
CA ALA A 218 -0.05 9.99 -11.11
C ALA A 218 0.01 9.54 -9.65
N SER A 219 0.55 10.41 -8.79
CA SER A 219 0.43 10.28 -7.34
C SER A 219 -0.88 10.92 -6.88
N PHE A 220 -1.54 10.30 -5.89
CA PHE A 220 -2.71 10.88 -5.24
C PHE A 220 -2.39 12.28 -4.67
N LEU A 221 -1.16 12.45 -4.19
CA LEU A 221 -0.67 13.67 -3.57
C LEU A 221 -0.42 14.83 -4.56
N GLU A 222 -0.55 14.60 -5.87
CA GLU A 222 -0.57 15.68 -6.87
C GLU A 222 -1.85 16.52 -6.80
N VAL A 223 -2.95 15.97 -6.27
CA VAL A 223 -4.21 16.69 -6.14
C VAL A 223 -4.12 17.74 -5.02
N PRO A 224 -4.49 19.01 -5.28
CA PRO A 224 -4.57 20.02 -4.24
C PRO A 224 -5.48 19.59 -3.08
N GLY A 225 -4.91 19.60 -1.88
CA GLY A 225 -5.61 19.19 -0.65
C GLY A 225 -5.63 17.68 -0.38
N ALA A 226 -4.97 16.85 -1.21
CA ALA A 226 -4.78 15.43 -0.93
C ALA A 226 -3.98 15.19 0.36
N LYS A 227 -2.89 15.95 0.57
CA LYS A 227 -2.10 15.89 1.81
C LYS A 227 -2.88 16.29 3.07
N ASP A 228 -4.00 17.01 2.93
CA ASP A 228 -4.84 17.37 4.09
C ASP A 228 -5.58 16.15 4.66
N VAL A 229 -5.86 15.15 3.82
CA VAL A 229 -6.74 14.03 4.13
C VAL A 229 -6.09 12.66 3.96
N GLY A 230 -4.87 12.58 3.42
CA GLY A 230 -4.33 11.27 3.08
C GLY A 230 -2.83 11.18 2.93
N MET A 231 -2.43 9.96 2.65
CA MET A 231 -1.05 9.51 2.50
C MET A 231 -0.94 8.47 1.38
N GLU A 232 0.28 8.29 0.91
CA GLU A 232 0.63 7.33 -0.13
C GLU A 232 1.67 6.35 0.40
N PHE A 233 1.46 5.05 0.12
CA PHE A 233 2.40 3.99 0.38
C PHE A 233 3.12 3.62 -0.91
N HIS A 234 4.44 3.48 -0.84
CA HIS A 234 5.25 3.06 -1.97
C HIS A 234 6.18 1.90 -1.56
N SER A 235 6.57 1.07 -2.52
CA SER A 235 7.48 -0.05 -2.28
C SER A 235 8.54 -0.16 -3.36
N PHE A 236 9.76 -0.49 -2.95
CA PHE A 236 10.86 -0.84 -3.85
C PHE A 236 10.68 -2.24 -4.46
N SER A 237 9.76 -3.03 -3.90
CA SER A 237 9.51 -4.41 -4.29
C SER A 237 9.31 -4.59 -5.79
N LYS A 238 8.58 -3.68 -6.42
CA LYS A 238 8.13 -3.80 -7.82
C LYS A 238 8.96 -2.94 -8.76
N SER A 239 9.34 -1.74 -8.33
CA SER A 239 10.16 -0.82 -9.12
C SER A 239 11.61 -1.29 -9.31
N TYR A 240 12.15 -2.06 -8.36
CA TYR A 240 13.57 -2.43 -8.35
C TYR A 240 13.83 -3.94 -8.15
N ASN A 241 12.80 -4.79 -8.30
CA ASN A 241 12.90 -6.22 -8.04
C ASN A 241 13.44 -6.53 -6.63
N MET A 242 12.89 -5.85 -5.61
CA MET A 242 13.38 -5.89 -4.23
C MET A 242 12.37 -6.51 -3.24
N THR A 243 11.55 -7.46 -3.66
CA THR A 243 10.49 -8.07 -2.82
C THR A 243 11.03 -8.64 -1.50
N GLY A 244 12.18 -9.32 -1.56
CA GLY A 244 12.86 -9.90 -0.40
C GLY A 244 13.59 -8.90 0.51
N TRP A 245 13.82 -7.66 0.06
CA TRP A 245 14.61 -6.66 0.78
C TRP A 245 13.81 -5.91 1.84
N ARG A 246 12.48 -5.94 1.72
CA ARG A 246 11.55 -5.38 2.71
C ARG A 246 11.75 -3.87 2.93
N ILE A 247 11.80 -3.11 1.84
CA ILE A 247 11.90 -1.64 1.87
C ILE A 247 10.66 -1.02 1.25
N GLY A 248 10.05 -0.10 1.98
CA GLY A 248 8.92 0.70 1.54
C GLY A 248 8.91 2.05 2.23
N MET A 249 7.88 2.84 1.96
CA MET A 249 7.71 4.17 2.53
C MET A 249 6.24 4.54 2.60
N ALA A 250 5.91 5.37 3.59
CA ALA A 250 4.68 6.12 3.70
C ALA A 250 5.02 7.61 3.58
N VAL A 251 4.25 8.36 2.80
CA VAL A 251 4.41 9.81 2.68
C VAL A 251 3.07 10.54 2.66
N GLY A 252 3.03 11.79 3.09
CA GLY A 252 1.83 12.62 2.98
C GLY A 252 1.48 13.32 4.29
N ASN A 253 0.22 13.21 4.73
CA ASN A 253 -0.28 13.93 5.90
C ASN A 253 0.56 13.69 7.18
N GLU A 254 1.08 14.77 7.78
CA GLU A 254 1.92 14.74 8.99
C GLU A 254 1.25 14.02 10.16
N LYS A 255 -0.07 14.15 10.34
CA LYS A 255 -0.77 13.48 11.45
C LYS A 255 -0.87 11.98 11.22
N LEU A 256 -1.11 11.55 9.98
CA LEU A 256 -1.15 10.12 9.64
C LEU A 256 0.23 9.47 9.76
N ILE A 257 1.30 10.21 9.41
CA ILE A 257 2.68 9.74 9.56
C ILE A 257 3.07 9.56 11.03
N ASN A 258 2.57 10.42 11.92
CA ASN A 258 2.87 10.38 13.36
C ASN A 258 1.95 9.47 14.19
N ALA A 259 0.92 8.86 13.60
CA ALA A 259 -0.12 8.10 14.29
C ALA A 259 0.29 6.64 14.53
#